data_AF-A0A4R8LLU8-F1
#
_entry.id   AF-A0A4R8LLU8-F1
#
_cell.length_a   1.000
_cell.length_b   1.000
_cell.length_c   1.000
_cell.angle_alpha   90.00
_cell.angle_beta   90.00
_cell.angle_gamma   90.00
#
_symmetry.space_group_name_H-M   'P 1'
#
loop_
_entity.id
_entity.type
_entity.pdbx_description
1 polymer ?
#
loop_
_entity_poly.entity_id
_entity_poly.type
_entity_poly.pdbx_seq_one_letter_code
_entity_poly.pdbx_strand_id
1 'polypeptide(L)'
;MTKRPRSQNVQTALTDASNSLNKAENAVQQAVSYPDETLVEQAENALDRARNAIDVTLESENQVAVNRLTDHYQEASETLEEVKEELRD
;
A
#
# COMPACT_ATOMS: atom_id res chain seq x y z
N MET A 1 9.55 27.62 22.83
CA MET A 1 8.83 26.81 21.83
C MET A 1 9.81 25.83 21.18
N THR A 2 9.87 24.60 21.67
CA THR A 2 10.66 23.53 21.05
C THR A 2 9.90 23.01 19.84
N LYS A 3 10.36 23.38 18.63
CA LYS A 3 9.92 22.74 17.39
C LYS A 3 10.31 21.25 17.49
N ARG A 4 9.35 20.36 17.74
CA ARG A 4 9.60 18.91 17.66
C ARG A 4 10.04 18.56 16.23
N PRO A 5 11.00 17.65 16.04
CA PRO A 5 11.69 17.50 14.76
C PRO A 5 10.77 16.82 13.74
N ARG A 6 10.49 17.50 12.63
CA ARG A 6 9.73 16.94 11.49
C ARG A 6 10.28 15.59 11.02
N SER A 7 11.60 15.35 11.20
CA SER A 7 12.28 14.13 10.79
C SER A 7 11.85 12.86 11.52
N GLN A 8 11.47 12.93 12.81
CA GLN A 8 10.99 11.73 13.54
C GLN A 8 9.64 11.25 13.01
N ASN A 9 8.77 12.18 12.61
CA ASN A 9 7.45 11.85 12.04
C ASN A 9 7.58 11.17 10.68
N VAL A 10 8.53 11.61 9.84
CA VAL A 10 8.71 11.09 8.48
C VAL A 10 9.30 9.67 8.48
N GLN A 11 10.25 9.37 9.36
CA GLN A 11 10.79 8.01 9.47
C GLN A 11 9.73 7.00 9.93
N THR A 12 8.89 7.40 10.89
CA THR A 12 7.73 6.60 11.31
C THR A 12 6.72 6.43 10.17
N ALA A 13 6.45 7.49 9.39
CA ALA A 13 5.55 7.43 8.24
C ALA A 13 6.03 6.43 7.17
N LEU A 14 7.33 6.39 6.84
CA LEU A 14 7.87 5.41 5.89
C LEU A 14 7.70 3.96 6.39
N THR A 15 7.92 3.73 7.69
CA THR A 15 7.70 2.41 8.29
C THR A 15 6.22 2.03 8.28
N ASP A 16 5.32 2.97 8.60
CA ASP A 16 3.87 2.73 8.61
C ASP A 16 3.33 2.47 7.20
N ALA A 17 3.84 3.20 6.20
CA ALA A 17 3.53 2.98 4.80
C ALA A 17 3.99 1.59 4.32
N SER A 18 5.23 1.22 4.63
CA SER A 18 5.75 -0.12 4.32
C SER A 18 4.93 -1.23 4.99
N ASN A 19 4.58 -1.09 6.27
CA ASN A 19 3.75 -2.07 6.97
C ASN A 19 2.33 -2.17 6.39
N SER A 20 1.76 -1.04 5.96
CA SER A 20 0.43 -1.01 5.35
C SER A 20 0.45 -1.66 3.96
N LEU A 21 1.49 -1.39 3.17
CA LEU A 21 1.69 -2.00 1.86
C LEU A 21 1.91 -3.52 1.95
N ASN A 22 2.76 -3.98 2.87
CA ASN A 22 2.96 -5.43 3.08
C ASN A 22 1.63 -6.14 3.42
N LYS A 23 0.71 -5.49 4.15
CA LYS A 23 -0.61 -6.06 4.44
C LYS A 23 -1.50 -6.10 3.20
N ALA A 24 -1.43 -5.05 2.37
CA ALA A 24 -2.15 -5.00 1.11
C ALA A 24 -1.67 -6.10 0.15
N GLU A 25 -0.36 -6.25 -0.04
CA GLU A 25 0.23 -7.32 -0.86
C GLU A 25 -0.20 -8.71 -0.39
N ASN A 26 -0.21 -8.96 0.93
CA ASN A 26 -0.70 -10.23 1.47
C ASN A 26 -2.19 -10.47 1.23
N ALA A 27 -3.02 -9.42 1.23
CA ALA A 27 -4.44 -9.53 0.92
C ALA A 27 -4.66 -9.78 -0.58
N VAL A 28 -3.92 -9.07 -1.45
CA VAL A 28 -3.90 -9.32 -2.89
C VAL A 28 -3.48 -10.76 -3.19
N GLN A 29 -2.41 -11.26 -2.56
CA GLN A 29 -1.96 -12.64 -2.75
C GLN A 29 -3.02 -13.67 -2.34
N GLN A 30 -3.82 -13.38 -1.31
CA GLN A 30 -4.94 -14.24 -0.92
C GLN A 30 -6.03 -14.24 -2.00
N ALA A 31 -6.40 -13.06 -2.51
CA ALA A 31 -7.37 -12.93 -3.60
C ALA A 31 -6.89 -13.62 -4.89
N VAL A 32 -5.60 -13.52 -5.23
CA VAL A 32 -5.00 -14.26 -6.36
C VAL A 32 -5.09 -15.77 -6.17
N SER A 33 -4.82 -16.24 -4.94
CA SER A 33 -4.79 -17.69 -4.67
C SER A 33 -6.19 -18.30 -4.62
N TYR A 34 -7.17 -17.52 -4.16
CA TYR A 34 -8.56 -17.92 -4.03
C TYR A 34 -9.46 -16.75 -4.46
N PRO A 35 -9.73 -16.60 -5.78
CA PRO A 35 -10.56 -15.51 -6.27
C PRO A 35 -11.99 -15.63 -5.75
N ASP A 36 -12.39 -14.68 -4.91
CA ASP A 36 -13.77 -14.45 -4.52
C ASP A 36 -14.00 -12.97 -4.17
N GLU A 37 -15.25 -12.53 -4.26
CA GLU A 37 -15.62 -11.13 -4.07
C GLU A 37 -15.22 -10.57 -2.69
N THR A 38 -15.27 -11.40 -1.64
CA THR A 38 -14.94 -10.97 -0.28
C THR A 38 -13.44 -10.74 -0.12
N LEU A 39 -12.60 -11.63 -0.67
CA LEU A 39 -11.14 -11.47 -0.63
C LEU A 39 -10.69 -10.29 -1.49
N VAL A 40 -11.33 -10.06 -2.63
CA VAL A 40 -11.11 -8.88 -3.46
C VAL A 40 -11.44 -7.60 -2.68
N GLU A 41 -12.62 -7.51 -2.07
CA GLU A 41 -13.02 -6.33 -1.28
C GLU A 41 -12.04 -6.07 -0.12
N GLN A 42 -11.55 -7.13 0.54
CA GLN A 42 -10.54 -6.99 1.59
C GLN A 42 -9.21 -6.46 1.05
N ALA A 43 -8.77 -6.93 -0.11
CA ALA A 43 -7.56 -6.47 -0.77
C ALA A 43 -7.67 -5.00 -1.23
N GLU A 44 -8.82 -4.60 -1.78
CA GLU A 44 -9.11 -3.19 -2.16
C GLU A 44 -9.02 -2.27 -0.93
N ASN A 45 -9.69 -2.65 0.16
CA ASN A 45 -9.64 -1.91 1.41
C ASN A 45 -8.21 -1.81 1.99
N ALA A 46 -7.40 -2.84 1.81
CA ALA A 46 -6.02 -2.84 2.27
C ALA A 46 -5.13 -1.94 1.40
N LEU A 47 -5.30 -1.98 0.08
CA LEU A 47 -4.63 -1.08 -0.86
C LEU A 47 -4.99 0.38 -0.60
N ASP A 48 -6.26 0.70 -0.35
CA ASP A 48 -6.68 2.05 0.00
C ASP A 48 -5.94 2.59 1.24
N ARG A 49 -5.77 1.74 2.26
CA ARG A 49 -5.00 2.11 3.46
C ARG A 49 -3.52 2.28 3.15
N ALA A 50 -2.95 1.40 2.33
CA ALA A 50 -1.55 1.50 1.91
C ALA A 50 -1.29 2.80 1.13
N ARG A 51 -2.17 3.15 0.18
CA ARG A 51 -2.11 4.41 -0.58
C ARG A 51 -2.13 5.62 0.33
N ASN A 52 -3.09 5.69 1.24
CA ASN A 52 -3.19 6.79 2.20
C ASN A 52 -1.91 6.93 3.05
N ALA A 53 -1.29 5.81 3.45
CA ALA A 53 -0.04 5.84 4.19
C ALA A 53 1.15 6.29 3.33
N ILE A 54 1.22 5.87 2.06
CA ILE A 54 2.24 6.30 1.09
C ILE A 54 2.11 7.81 0.82
N ASP A 55 0.90 8.33 0.67
CA ASP A 55 0.66 9.75 0.41
C ASP A 55 1.25 10.66 1.51
N VAL A 56 1.23 10.21 2.77
CA VAL A 56 1.85 10.91 3.91
C VAL A 56 3.38 10.96 3.79
N THR A 57 3.99 10.05 3.03
CA THR A 57 5.44 9.96 2.84
C THR A 57 5.97 10.75 1.65
N LEU A 58 5.11 11.34 0.80
CA LEU A 58 5.54 12.00 -0.44
C LEU A 58 6.51 13.17 -0.22
N GLU A 59 6.40 13.87 0.91
CA GLU A 59 7.31 14.96 1.29
C GLU A 59 8.62 14.47 1.96
N SER A 60 8.84 13.16 2.06
CA SER A 60 10.04 12.59 2.66
C SER A 60 11.31 12.98 1.89
N GLU A 61 12.40 13.23 2.59
CA GLU A 61 13.71 13.42 1.96
C GLU A 61 14.23 12.12 1.32
N ASN A 62 13.76 10.96 1.79
CA ASN A 62 14.12 9.65 1.25
C ASN A 62 13.21 9.24 0.08
N GLN A 63 13.33 9.96 -1.04
CA GLN A 63 12.54 9.73 -2.25
C GLN A 63 12.78 8.35 -2.87
N VAL A 64 13.95 7.73 -2.65
CA VAL A 64 14.21 6.35 -3.09
C VAL A 64 13.27 5.36 -2.39
N ALA A 65 13.04 5.53 -1.09
CA ALA A 65 12.11 4.69 -0.34
C ALA A 65 10.66 4.94 -0.77
N VAL A 66 10.28 6.21 -0.98
CA VAL A 66 8.93 6.57 -1.46
C VAL A 66 8.65 5.95 -2.82
N ASN A 67 9.56 6.07 -3.78
CA ASN A 67 9.38 5.50 -5.11
C ASN A 67 9.21 3.99 -5.05
N ARG A 68 10.03 3.29 -4.26
CA ARG A 68 9.87 1.83 -4.08
C ARG A 68 8.50 1.48 -3.52
N LEU A 69 8.00 2.20 -2.51
CA LEU A 69 6.67 1.95 -1.98
C LEU A 69 5.59 2.16 -3.05
N THR A 70 5.72 3.21 -3.86
CA THR A 70 4.79 3.50 -4.96
C THR A 70 4.84 2.42 -6.04
N ASP A 71 6.02 1.96 -6.45
CA ASP A 71 6.19 0.92 -7.47
C ASP A 71 5.53 -0.39 -7.02
N HIS A 72 5.81 -0.82 -5.79
CA HIS A 72 5.19 -2.01 -5.20
C HIS A 72 3.67 -1.87 -5.05
N TYR A 73 3.19 -0.68 -4.67
CA TYR A 73 1.75 -0.39 -4.62
C TYR A 73 1.09 -0.53 -6.00
N GLN A 74 1.75 -0.03 -7.06
CA GLN A 74 1.24 -0.12 -8.42
C GLN A 74 1.15 -1.59 -8.87
N GLU A 75 2.20 -2.38 -8.66
CA GLU A 75 2.21 -3.81 -8.99
C GLU A 75 1.08 -4.58 -8.28
N ALA A 76 0.90 -4.35 -6.98
CA ALA A 76 -0.17 -4.99 -6.21
C ALA A 76 -1.57 -4.54 -6.66
N SER A 77 -1.73 -3.27 -7.03
CA SER A 77 -3.00 -2.73 -7.53
C SER A 77 -3.35 -3.27 -8.91
N GLU A 78 -2.38 -3.40 -9.81
CA GLU A 78 -2.56 -4.00 -11.13
C GLU A 78 -2.95 -5.47 -11.02
N THR A 79 -2.23 -6.22 -10.17
CA THR A 79 -2.53 -7.62 -9.89
C THR A 79 -3.96 -7.82 -9.37
N LEU A 80 -4.44 -6.95 -8.47
CA LEU A 80 -5.81 -7.06 -7.97
C LEU A 80 -6.86 -6.75 -9.05
N GLU A 81 -6.58 -5.81 -9.96
CA GLU A 81 -7.50 -5.51 -11.06
C GLU A 81 -7.61 -6.70 -12.02
N GLU A 82 -6.50 -7.40 -12.31
CA GLU A 82 -6.53 -8.64 -13.10
C GLU A 82 -7.45 -9.70 -12.45
N VAL A 83 -7.32 -9.92 -11.13
CA VAL A 83 -8.19 -10.86 -10.39
C VAL A 83 -9.67 -10.42 -10.45
N LYS A 84 -9.93 -9.11 -10.42
CA LYS A 84 -11.30 -8.56 -10.54
C LYS A 84 -11.88 -8.78 -11.92
N GLU A 85 -11.08 -8.68 -12.97
CA GLU A 85 -11.50 -8.99 -14.33
C GLU A 85 -11.85 -10.48 -14.46
N GLU A 86 -11.02 -11.37 -13.93
CA GLU A 86 -11.27 -12.82 -13.94
C GLU A 86 -12.58 -13.22 -13.24
N LEU A 87 -12.97 -12.53 -12.15
CA LEU A 87 -14.23 -12.81 -11.45
C LEU A 87 -15.49 -12.31 -12.18
N ARG A 88 -15.34 -11.39 -13.14
CA ARG A 88 -16.46 -10.82 -13.90
C ARG A 88 -16.81 -11.63 -15.15
N ASP A 89 -15.88 -12.48 -15.60
CA ASP A 89 -16.02 -13.36 -16.78
C ASP A 89 -16.69 -14.70 -16.43
#